data_AF-A0A7C2NA57-F1
#
_entry.id   AF-A0A7C2NA57-F1
#
_cell.length_a   1.000
_cell.length_b   1.000
_cell.length_c   1.000
_cell.angle_alpha   90.00
_cell.angle_beta   90.00
_cell.angle_gamma   90.00
#
_symmetry.space_group_name_H-M   'P 1'
#
loop_
_entity.id
_entity.type
_entity.pdbx_description
1 polymer ?
#
loop_
_entity_poly.entity_id
_entity_poly.type
_entity_poly.pdbx_seq_one_letter_code
_entity_poly.pdbx_strand_id
1 'polypeptide(L)'
;MSKTWVWFLTLGVLAAGCKGGKDHVAAPAQEVGSVKARVVAVNAVTKKEQHAVVGTVEAEKTAAVSSRVMATVLAVHVKPGDRVRKGQVLVDIDPETAKGQEAQARGALAQARA
;
A
#
# COMPACT_ATOMS: atom_id res chain seq x y z
N MET A 1 -23.35 15.25 -35.19
CA MET A 1 -24.45 14.89 -34.28
C MET A 1 -24.01 15.05 -32.84
N SER A 2 -23.85 16.29 -32.38
CA SER A 2 -24.83 17.04 -31.56
C SER A 2 -25.02 16.52 -30.13
N LYS A 3 -23.91 16.30 -29.41
CA LYS A 3 -23.87 16.24 -27.93
C LYS A 3 -23.52 17.62 -27.32
N THR A 4 -23.77 18.68 -28.09
CA THR A 4 -23.79 20.09 -27.67
C THR A 4 -25.15 20.49 -27.08
N TRP A 5 -26.17 19.63 -27.18
CA TRP A 5 -27.53 19.93 -26.71
C TRP A 5 -27.72 19.77 -25.19
N VAL A 6 -26.89 18.95 -24.53
CA VAL A 6 -26.91 18.76 -23.07
C VAL A 6 -26.33 19.96 -22.31
N TRP A 7 -25.47 20.75 -22.97
CA TRP A 7 -24.91 21.99 -22.41
C TRP A 7 -25.89 23.17 -22.44
N PHE A 8 -26.96 23.10 -23.23
CA PHE A 8 -27.97 24.17 -23.32
C PHE A 8 -29.13 24.01 -22.33
N LEU A 9 -29.34 22.82 -21.77
CA LEU A 9 -30.45 22.55 -20.84
C LEU A 9 -30.10 22.83 -19.36
N THR A 10 -28.80 22.94 -19.04
CA THR A 10 -28.33 23.23 -17.67
C THR A 10 -28.11 24.73 -17.40
N LEU A 11 -28.15 25.58 -18.44
CA LEU A 11 -28.04 27.04 -18.32
C LEU A 11 -29.38 27.75 -18.05
N GLY A 12 -30.50 27.03 -18.08
CA GLY A 12 -31.86 27.60 -17.94
C GLY A 12 -32.47 27.55 -16.53
N VAL A 13 -31.87 26.85 -15.58
CA VAL A 13 -32.42 26.64 -14.22
C VAL A 13 -31.69 27.51 -13.19
N LEU A 14 -31.42 28.77 -13.55
CA LEU A 14 -30.83 29.75 -12.61
C LEU A 14 -31.59 31.08 -12.51
N ALA A 15 -32.81 31.17 -13.06
CA ALA A 15 -33.53 32.45 -13.17
C ALA A 15 -34.97 32.43 -12.64
N ALA A 16 -35.28 31.63 -11.62
CA ALA A 16 -36.56 31.74 -10.91
C ALA A 16 -36.43 31.27 -9.45
N GLY A 17 -35.98 32.17 -8.56
CA GLY A 17 -35.87 31.84 -7.14
C GLY A 17 -35.63 33.07 -6.25
N CYS A 18 -36.71 33.76 -5.91
CA CYS A 18 -36.86 34.76 -4.83
C CYS A 18 -36.06 36.07 -4.91
N LYS A 19 -36.67 37.02 -5.62
CA LYS A 19 -36.73 38.42 -5.19
C LYS A 19 -37.56 38.47 -3.90
N GLY A 20 -36.88 38.44 -2.75
CA GLY A 20 -37.47 38.52 -1.42
C GLY A 20 -36.53 39.29 -0.51
N GLY A 21 -36.35 40.58 -0.80
CA GLY A 21 -35.71 41.51 0.12
C GLY A 21 -36.53 41.60 1.39
N LYS A 22 -36.16 40.80 2.38
CA LYS A 22 -36.51 41.07 3.77
C LYS A 22 -35.40 41.97 4.28
N ASP A 23 -35.63 43.27 4.19
CA ASP A 23 -34.95 44.19 5.08
C ASP A 23 -35.25 43.71 6.49
N HIS A 24 -34.24 43.14 7.14
CA HIS A 24 -34.29 42.91 8.57
C HIS A 24 -34.25 44.31 9.19
N VAL A 25 -35.43 44.95 9.29
CA VAL A 25 -35.63 46.04 10.24
C VAL A 25 -35.26 45.43 11.58
N ALA A 26 -34.12 45.87 12.12
CA ALA A 26 -33.74 45.57 13.47
C ALA A 26 -34.94 45.94 14.35
N ALA A 27 -35.60 44.94 14.92
CA ALA A 27 -36.61 45.17 15.94
C ALA A 27 -35.96 46.04 17.04
N PRO A 28 -36.68 47.05 17.58
CA PRO A 28 -36.13 47.87 18.64
C PRO A 28 -35.63 46.93 19.74
N ALA A 29 -34.36 47.10 20.12
CA ALA A 29 -33.70 46.28 21.12
C ALA A 29 -34.60 46.24 22.36
N GLN A 30 -35.24 45.10 22.60
CA GLN A 30 -35.84 44.85 23.90
C GLN A 30 -34.68 44.91 24.90
N GLU A 31 -34.81 45.76 25.91
CA GLU A 31 -33.90 45.80 27.06
C GLU A 31 -34.06 44.48 27.84
N VAL A 32 -33.46 43.42 27.31
CA VAL A 32 -33.19 42.21 28.08
C VAL A 32 -32.16 42.59 29.13
N GLY A 33 -32.59 42.58 30.40
CA GLY A 33 -31.72 42.87 31.54
C GLY A 33 -30.41 42.10 31.43
N SER A 34 -29.28 42.82 31.46
CA SER A 34 -27.96 42.22 31.29
C SER A 34 -27.62 41.34 32.49
N VAL A 35 -27.54 40.03 32.27
CA VAL A 35 -27.04 39.08 33.27
C VAL A 35 -25.52 39.02 33.13
N LYS A 36 -24.79 39.28 34.22
CA LYS A 36 -23.33 39.18 34.24
C LYS A 36 -22.92 37.71 34.08
N ALA A 37 -22.52 37.35 32.87
CA ALA A 37 -21.92 36.05 32.57
C ALA A 37 -20.39 36.15 32.60
N ARG A 38 -19.73 35.13 33.14
CA ARG A 38 -18.27 34.99 33.04
C ARG A 38 -17.94 34.48 31.63
N VAL A 39 -17.20 35.28 30.86
CA VAL A 39 -16.70 34.89 29.54
C VAL A 39 -15.20 34.60 29.61
N VAL A 40 -14.74 33.70 28.75
CA VAL A 40 -13.32 33.38 28.57
C VAL A 40 -12.99 33.50 27.09
N ALA A 41 -11.91 34.23 26.77
CA ALA A 41 -11.43 34.36 25.40
C ALA A 41 -10.76 33.04 24.97
N VAL A 42 -11.20 32.49 23.84
CA VAL A 42 -10.59 31.31 23.22
C VAL A 42 -9.84 31.72 21.96
N ASN A 43 -8.66 31.15 21.78
CA ASN A 43 -7.85 31.33 20.58
C ASN A 43 -7.87 30.03 19.77
N ALA A 44 -8.02 30.14 18.45
CA ALA A 44 -7.92 29.00 17.57
C ALA A 44 -6.47 28.48 17.57
N VAL A 45 -6.31 27.18 17.84
CA VAL A 45 -5.02 26.49 17.79
C VAL A 45 -5.14 25.30 16.85
N THR A 46 -4.22 25.21 15.89
CA THR A 46 -4.13 24.05 15.00
C THR A 46 -3.50 22.90 15.76
N LYS A 47 -4.32 21.92 16.13
CA LYS A 47 -3.86 20.68 16.78
C LYS A 47 -3.76 19.59 15.71
N LYS A 48 -2.62 18.90 15.64
CA LYS A 48 -2.49 17.69 14.81
C LYS A 48 -3.25 16.58 15.52
N GLU A 49 -4.26 16.03 14.87
CA GLU A 49 -4.92 14.82 15.36
C GLU A 49 -4.01 13.62 15.10
N GLN A 50 -3.69 12.90 16.17
CA GLN A 50 -2.91 11.67 16.11
C GLN A 50 -3.86 10.52 16.41
N HIS A 51 -3.89 9.53 15.54
CA HIS A 51 -4.62 8.29 15.75
C HIS A 51 -3.62 7.20 16.11
N ALA A 52 -3.79 6.60 17.29
CA ALA A 52 -3.03 5.42 17.66
C ALA A 52 -3.63 4.21 16.94
N VAL A 53 -2.81 3.50 16.17
CA VAL A 53 -3.18 2.27 15.47
C VAL A 53 -2.27 1.16 15.94
N VAL A 54 -2.84 -0.02 16.17
CA VAL A 54 -2.11 -1.23 16.55
C VAL A 54 -2.01 -2.16 15.35
N GLY A 55 -0.90 -2.88 15.25
CA GLY A 55 -0.66 -3.84 14.18
C GLY A 55 0.56 -4.70 14.47
N THR A 56 0.68 -5.78 13.72
CA THR A 56 1.80 -6.73 13.82
C THR A 56 2.74 -6.53 12.63
N VAL A 57 4.04 -6.62 12.87
CA VAL A 57 5.04 -6.60 11.79
C VAL A 57 5.29 -8.03 11.34
N GLU A 58 5.23 -8.25 10.03
CA GLU A 58 5.53 -9.54 9.40
C GLU A 58 6.62 -9.38 8.35
N ALA A 59 7.25 -10.50 7.98
CA ALA A 59 8.26 -10.49 6.93
C ALA A 59 7.59 -10.20 5.58
N GLU A 60 8.14 -9.25 4.83
CA GLU A 60 7.65 -8.96 3.47
C GLU A 60 7.78 -10.18 2.55
N LYS A 61 8.84 -10.98 2.73
CA LYS A 61 9.15 -12.16 1.92
C LYS A 61 9.70 -13.28 2.80
N THR A 62 9.17 -14.48 2.61
CA THR A 62 9.62 -15.70 3.26
C THR A 62 9.97 -16.73 2.20
N ALA A 63 11.11 -17.40 2.35
CA ALA A 63 11.57 -18.44 1.44
C ALA A 63 11.91 -19.71 2.22
N ALA A 64 11.26 -20.83 1.85
CA ALA A 64 11.66 -22.15 2.31
C ALA A 64 12.75 -22.69 1.38
N VAL A 65 13.88 -23.13 1.96
CA VAL A 65 14.99 -23.70 1.20
C VAL A 65 14.96 -25.22 1.38
N SER A 66 14.96 -25.95 0.26
CA SER A 66 15.02 -27.41 0.22
C SER A 66 15.86 -27.89 -0.95
N SER A 67 16.38 -29.12 -0.84
CA SER A 67 17.05 -29.76 -1.97
C SER A 67 16.04 -30.10 -3.06
N ARG A 68 16.44 -29.92 -4.32
CA ARG A 68 15.63 -30.32 -5.49
C ARG A 68 15.86 -31.78 -5.90
N VAL A 69 16.90 -32.41 -5.38
CA VAL A 69 17.31 -33.78 -5.69
C VAL A 69 17.70 -34.52 -4.43
N MET A 70 17.54 -35.84 -4.44
CA MET A 70 18.05 -36.70 -3.36
C MET A 70 19.55 -36.92 -3.56
N ALA A 71 20.35 -36.37 -2.64
CA ALA A 71 21.81 -36.50 -2.64
C ALA A 71 22.35 -36.38 -1.21
N THR A 72 23.57 -36.87 -1.02
CA THR A 72 24.28 -36.76 0.26
C THR A 72 24.80 -35.32 0.44
N VAL A 73 24.68 -34.78 1.65
CA VAL A 73 25.25 -33.47 1.99
C VAL A 73 26.77 -33.62 2.22
N LEU A 74 27.56 -32.82 1.51
CA LEU A 74 29.02 -32.78 1.65
C LEU A 74 29.47 -31.71 2.65
N ALA A 75 28.85 -30.53 2.61
CA ALA A 75 29.20 -29.41 3.49
C ALA A 75 28.00 -28.48 3.73
N VAL A 76 28.01 -27.81 4.89
CA VAL A 76 27.06 -26.74 5.24
C VAL A 76 27.86 -25.48 5.57
N HIS A 77 27.59 -24.39 4.85
CA HIS A 77 28.39 -23.16 4.89
C HIS A 77 27.82 -22.07 5.79
N VAL A 78 26.66 -22.31 6.40
CA VAL A 78 25.92 -21.32 7.18
C VAL A 78 25.44 -21.88 8.51
N LYS A 79 25.22 -20.99 9.47
CA LYS A 79 24.69 -21.29 10.79
C LYS A 79 23.32 -20.63 10.99
N PRO A 80 22.49 -21.16 11.89
CA PRO A 80 21.23 -20.50 12.26
C PRO A 80 21.47 -19.06 12.73
N GLY A 81 20.70 -18.12 12.19
CA GLY A 81 20.82 -16.69 12.48
C GLY A 81 21.72 -15.91 11.52
N ASP A 82 22.46 -16.58 10.63
CA ASP A 82 23.31 -15.90 9.66
C ASP A 82 22.48 -15.13 8.62
N ARG A 83 22.96 -13.92 8.28
CA ARG A 83 22.41 -13.13 7.18
C ARG A 83 23.03 -13.60 5.86
N VAL A 84 22.17 -14.06 4.95
CA VAL A 84 22.59 -14.58 3.63
C VAL A 84 22.05 -13.70 2.49
N ARG A 85 22.67 -13.80 1.32
CA ARG A 85 22.26 -13.09 0.10
C ARG A 85 21.71 -14.05 -0.95
N LYS A 86 20.89 -13.54 -1.87
CA LYS A 86 20.39 -14.33 -3.01
C LYS A 86 21.57 -14.88 -3.83
N GLY A 87 21.52 -16.17 -4.13
CA GLY A 87 22.56 -16.87 -4.91
C GLY A 87 23.77 -17.32 -4.09
N GLN A 88 23.82 -17.01 -2.79
CA GLN A 88 24.86 -17.54 -1.91
C GLN A 88 24.68 -19.05 -1.75
N VAL A 89 25.79 -19.79 -1.89
CA VAL A 89 25.82 -21.24 -1.63
C VAL A 89 25.66 -21.46 -0.12
N LEU A 90 24.67 -22.27 0.25
CA LEU A 90 24.38 -22.60 1.64
C LEU A 90 24.85 -24.01 2.01
N VAL A 91 24.74 -24.95 1.06
CA VAL A 91 25.00 -26.38 1.26
C VAL A 91 25.60 -26.93 -0.04
N ASP A 92 26.63 -27.76 0.09
CA ASP A 92 27.15 -28.58 -1.01
C ASP A 92 26.55 -29.99 -0.91
N ILE A 93 26.12 -30.52 -2.05
CA ILE A 93 25.59 -31.89 -2.17
C ILE A 93 26.42 -32.68 -3.18
N ASP A 94 26.45 -34.00 -3.02
CA ASP A 94 27.19 -34.91 -3.88
C ASP A 94 26.69 -34.85 -5.34
N PRO A 95 27.55 -34.47 -6.31
CA PRO A 95 27.14 -34.31 -7.70
C PRO A 95 27.26 -35.58 -8.56
N GLU A 96 27.76 -36.72 -8.04
CA GLU A 96 28.15 -37.86 -8.89
C GLU A 96 27.03 -38.39 -9.79
N THR A 97 25.81 -38.52 -9.26
CA THR A 97 24.64 -38.93 -10.07
C THR A 97 24.35 -37.94 -11.20
N ALA A 98 24.43 -36.63 -10.91
CA ALA A 98 24.16 -35.58 -11.90
C ALA A 98 25.24 -35.55 -12.98
N LYS A 99 26.52 -35.67 -12.60
CA LYS A 99 27.64 -35.76 -13.55
C LYS A 99 27.52 -36.96 -14.48
N GLY A 100 27.12 -38.12 -13.95
CA GLY A 100 26.89 -39.32 -14.75
C GLY A 100 25.80 -39.11 -15.80
N GLN A 101 24.66 -38.55 -15.41
CA GLN A 101 23.55 -38.23 -16.32
C GLN A 101 23.95 -37.21 -17.39
N GLU A 102 24.69 -36.16 -17.00
CA GLU A 102 25.21 -35.15 -17.91
C GLU A 102 26.17 -35.75 -18.94
N ALA A 103 27.10 -36.61 -18.50
CA ALA A 103 28.04 -37.28 -19.38
C ALA A 103 27.33 -38.19 -20.40
N GLN A 104 26.34 -38.97 -19.96
CA GLN A 104 25.52 -39.80 -20.84
C GLN A 104 24.77 -38.96 -21.88
N ALA A 105 24.11 -37.89 -21.44
CA ALA A 105 23.36 -37.00 -22.33
C ALA A 105 24.28 -36.33 -23.37
N ARG A 106 25.48 -35.91 -22.96
CA ARG A 106 26.50 -35.35 -23.87
C ARG A 106 27.00 -36.37 -24.87
N GLY A 107 27.24 -37.62 -24.45
CA GLY A 107 27.63 -38.72 -25.34
C GLY A 107 26.58 -39.00 -26.41
N ALA A 108 25.30 -39.11 -26.00
CA ALA A 108 24.19 -39.30 -26.93
C ALA A 108 24.06 -38.12 -27.93
N LEU A 109 24.23 -36.89 -27.45
CA LEU A 109 24.21 -35.70 -28.32
C LEU A 109 25.37 -35.70 -29.33
N ALA A 110 26.57 -36.12 -28.92
CA ALA A 110 27.73 -36.20 -29.80
C ALA A 110 27.54 -37.26 -30.90
N GLN A 111 27.00 -38.43 -30.54
CA GLN A 111 26.67 -39.48 -31.49
C GLN A 111 25.61 -39.05 -32.52
N ALA A 112 24.60 -38.29 -32.11
CA ALA A 112 23.56 -37.80 -33.01
C ALA A 112 24.03 -36.67 -33.95
N ARG A 113 25.15 -36.02 -33.63
CA ARG A 113 25.75 -34.94 -34.43
C ARG A 113 26.85 -35.43 -35.38
N ALA A 114 27.37 -36.64 -35.16
CA ALA A 114 28.34 -37.29 -36.03
C ALA A 114 27.63 -37.88 -37.26
#